data_AF-A0A3D5FNK8-F1
#
_entry.id   AF-A0A3D5FNK8-F1
#
_cell.length_a   1.000
_cell.length_b   1.000
_cell.length_c   1.000
_cell.angle_alpha   90.00
_cell.angle_beta   90.00
_cell.angle_gamma   90.00
#
_symmetry.space_group_name_H-M   'P 1'
#
loop_
_entity.id
_entity.type
_entity.pdbx_description
1 polymer ?
#
loop_
_entity_poly.entity_id
_entity_poly.type
_entity_poly.pdbx_seq_one_letter_code
_entity_poly.pdbx_strand_id
1 'polypeptide(L)'
;MRQTEGRGLTREQDLVDLEVENPVMNAKQAAKWAGVCDSTIRRYVRKGKFPNHRRAINDQDLEIPLSDLLKAGFKPSKDGMKVLKRTEDINTLRLRLEKAHERIRGLETELAEARDQYNRKDAQAEAYLALIKDSSLLAGGTETVERLAA
;
A
#
# COMPACT_ATOMS: atom_id res chain seq x y z
N MET A 1 33.26 -0.95 15.84
CA MET A 1 32.66 0.28 15.26
C MET A 1 32.10 -0.07 13.88
N ARG A 2 30.78 -0.15 13.72
CA ARG A 2 30.13 -0.29 12.41
C ARG A 2 29.27 0.94 12.20
N GLN A 3 29.65 1.75 11.22
CA GLN A 3 28.87 2.87 10.74
C GLN A 3 27.72 2.28 9.91
N THR A 4 26.48 2.58 10.28
CA THR A 4 25.33 2.41 9.39
C THR A 4 24.93 3.80 8.94
N GLU A 5 25.29 4.12 7.70
CA GLU A 5 24.92 5.34 7.01
C GLU A 5 23.39 5.41 6.92
N GLY A 6 22.80 6.38 7.61
CA GLY A 6 21.44 6.81 7.36
C GLY A 6 21.39 7.48 5.99
N ARG A 7 20.96 6.74 4.97
CA ARG A 7 20.49 7.34 3.72
C ARG A 7 19.22 8.13 4.04
N GLY A 8 19.38 9.43 4.21
CA GLY A 8 18.28 10.38 4.22
C GLY A 8 17.54 10.29 2.89
N LEU A 9 16.34 9.71 2.93
CA LEU A 9 15.35 9.82 1.87
C LEU A 9 14.96 11.31 1.79
N THR A 10 15.40 11.98 0.74
CA THR A 10 15.09 13.37 0.48
C THR A 10 13.59 13.50 0.18
N ARG A 11 12.88 14.31 0.97
CA ARG A 11 11.45 14.67 0.85
C ARG A 11 11.01 15.14 -0.54
N GLU A 12 11.95 15.42 -1.44
CA GLU A 12 11.70 15.89 -2.80
C GLU A 12 11.31 14.77 -3.76
N GLN A 13 11.60 13.50 -3.46
CA GLN A 13 11.23 12.36 -4.31
C GLN A 13 9.78 11.88 -4.10
N ASP A 14 9.18 12.15 -2.93
CA ASP A 14 7.78 11.78 -2.65
C ASP A 14 6.75 12.65 -3.40
N LEU A 15 7.18 13.74 -4.05
CA LEU A 15 6.32 14.62 -4.84
C LEU A 15 6.22 14.21 -6.32
N VAL A 16 7.01 13.23 -6.77
CA VAL A 16 7.05 12.80 -8.19
C VAL A 16 6.04 11.68 -8.48
N ASP A 17 5.56 10.97 -7.47
CA ASP A 17 4.56 9.89 -7.60
C ASP A 17 3.12 10.36 -7.32
N LEU A 18 2.87 11.67 -7.33
CA LEU A 18 1.57 12.18 -7.78
C LEU A 18 1.51 12.01 -9.30
N GLU A 19 1.56 10.75 -9.77
CA GLU A 19 1.00 10.39 -11.07
C GLU A 19 -0.36 11.06 -11.11
N VAL A 20 -0.49 12.07 -11.96
CA VAL A 20 -1.76 12.74 -12.21
C VAL A 20 -2.69 11.63 -12.69
N GLU A 21 -3.48 11.07 -11.76
CA GLU A 21 -4.40 9.97 -12.02
C GLU A 21 -5.24 10.41 -13.21
N ASN A 22 -4.94 9.84 -14.37
CA ASN A 22 -5.60 10.20 -15.60
C ASN A 22 -6.85 9.34 -15.64
N PRO A 23 -8.03 9.89 -15.30
CA PRO A 23 -9.20 9.07 -15.10
C PRO A 23 -9.49 8.28 -16.36
N VAL A 24 -9.46 6.96 -16.24
CA VAL A 24 -9.80 6.03 -17.30
C VAL A 24 -11.29 5.78 -17.29
N MET A 25 -11.88 5.71 -18.47
CA MET A 25 -13.31 5.47 -18.61
C MET A 25 -13.58 4.44 -19.69
N ASN A 26 -14.63 3.65 -19.49
CA ASN A 26 -15.02 2.67 -20.50
C ASN A 26 -15.60 3.36 -21.74
N ALA A 27 -15.67 2.66 -22.88
CA ALA A 27 -16.16 3.26 -24.12
C ALA A 27 -17.57 3.90 -23.99
N LYS A 28 -18.48 3.28 -23.21
CA LYS A 28 -19.81 3.83 -22.93
C LYS A 28 -19.77 5.11 -22.10
N GLN A 29 -18.92 5.15 -21.09
CA GLN A 29 -18.69 6.32 -20.23
C GLN A 29 -18.02 7.44 -21.03
N ALA A 30 -17.03 7.12 -21.86
CA ALA A 30 -16.38 8.07 -22.77
C ALA A 30 -17.38 8.68 -23.76
N ALA A 31 -18.26 7.83 -24.33
CA ALA A 31 -19.31 8.28 -25.24
C ALA A 31 -20.28 9.23 -24.56
N LYS A 32 -20.75 8.87 -23.36
CA LYS A 32 -21.60 9.74 -22.53
C LYS A 32 -20.89 11.03 -22.13
N TRP A 33 -19.61 10.93 -21.77
CA TRP A 33 -18.78 12.06 -21.40
C TRP A 33 -18.66 13.04 -22.56
N ALA A 34 -18.33 12.55 -23.75
CA ALA A 34 -18.17 13.37 -24.95
C ALA A 34 -19.51 13.79 -25.61
N GLY A 35 -20.64 13.22 -25.19
CA GLY A 35 -21.95 13.46 -25.81
C GLY A 35 -22.08 12.84 -27.21
N VAL A 36 -21.36 11.73 -27.46
CA VAL A 36 -21.37 11.00 -28.73
C VAL A 36 -21.85 9.56 -28.53
N CYS A 37 -22.05 8.82 -29.61
CA CYS A 37 -22.40 7.39 -29.54
C CYS A 37 -21.16 6.51 -29.29
N ASP A 38 -21.37 5.35 -28.65
CA ASP A 38 -20.31 4.36 -28.35
C ASP A 38 -19.54 3.90 -29.59
N SER A 39 -20.24 3.78 -30.73
CA SER A 39 -19.62 3.41 -32.00
C SER A 39 -18.62 4.45 -32.50
N THR A 40 -18.81 5.73 -32.19
CA THR A 40 -17.85 6.80 -32.51
C THR A 40 -16.56 6.60 -31.73
N ILE A 41 -16.66 6.35 -30.43
CA ILE A 41 -15.50 6.09 -29.58
C ILE A 41 -14.72 4.85 -30.07
N ARG A 42 -15.43 3.73 -30.33
CA ARG A 42 -14.80 2.52 -30.89
C ARG A 42 -14.16 2.75 -32.26
N ARG A 43 -14.74 3.61 -33.10
CA ARG A 43 -14.16 3.98 -34.39
C ARG A 43 -12.84 4.75 -34.21
N TYR A 44 -12.75 5.62 -33.20
CA TYR A 44 -11.52 6.35 -32.88
C TYR A 44 -10.43 5.43 -32.35
N VAL A 45 -10.79 4.45 -31.52
CA VAL A 45 -9.89 3.37 -31.09
C VAL A 45 -9.31 2.64 -32.32
N ARG A 46 -10.17 2.14 -33.22
CA ARG A 46 -9.73 1.40 -34.43
C ARG A 46 -8.85 2.24 -35.37
N LYS A 47 -9.03 3.55 -35.37
CA LYS A 47 -8.21 4.51 -36.14
C LYS A 47 -6.90 4.90 -35.44
N GLY A 48 -6.60 4.33 -34.27
CA GLY A 48 -5.40 4.65 -33.50
C GLY A 48 -5.38 6.07 -32.93
N LYS A 49 -6.54 6.70 -32.74
CA LYS A 49 -6.62 8.08 -32.19
C LYS A 49 -6.53 8.14 -30.67
N PHE A 50 -6.59 6.99 -30.00
CA PHE A 50 -6.36 6.85 -28.56
C PHE A 50 -5.12 5.97 -28.35
N PRO A 51 -3.90 6.53 -28.37
CA PRO A 51 -2.67 5.74 -28.28
C PRO A 51 -2.51 5.00 -26.95
N ASN A 52 -3.11 5.50 -25.88
CA ASN A 52 -3.00 4.96 -24.52
C ASN A 52 -4.24 4.16 -24.10
N HIS A 53 -5.12 3.80 -25.04
CA HIS A 53 -6.24 2.91 -24.71
C HIS A 53 -5.72 1.50 -24.39
N ARG A 54 -6.38 0.84 -23.43
CA ARG A 54 -6.10 -0.55 -23.06
C ARG A 54 -7.39 -1.34 -22.97
N ARG A 55 -7.27 -2.67 -22.97
CA ARG A 55 -8.40 -3.53 -22.64
C ARG A 55 -8.49 -3.67 -21.13
N ALA A 56 -9.71 -3.63 -20.61
CA ALA A 56 -9.97 -3.93 -19.21
C ALA A 56 -9.56 -5.37 -18.89
N ILE A 57 -9.35 -5.67 -17.60
CA ILE A 57 -9.01 -7.02 -17.12
C ILE A 57 -10.03 -8.07 -17.57
N ASN A 58 -11.29 -7.67 -17.73
CA ASN A 58 -12.38 -8.54 -18.20
C ASN A 58 -12.35 -8.80 -19.72
N ASP A 59 -11.38 -8.23 -20.45
CA ASP A 59 -11.11 -8.35 -21.89
C ASP A 59 -12.25 -7.93 -22.85
N GLN A 60 -13.41 -7.58 -22.31
CA GLN A 60 -14.61 -7.16 -23.05
C GLN A 60 -14.74 -5.62 -23.16
N ASP A 61 -14.21 -4.88 -22.18
CA ASP A 61 -14.33 -3.43 -22.11
C ASP A 61 -13.03 -2.73 -22.52
N LEU A 62 -13.19 -1.54 -23.12
CA LEU A 62 -12.09 -0.66 -23.51
C LEU A 62 -11.92 0.41 -22.46
N GLU A 63 -10.73 0.53 -21.89
CA GLU A 63 -10.35 1.61 -20.99
C GLU A 63 -9.66 2.71 -21.78
N ILE A 64 -10.25 3.90 -21.77
CA ILE A 64 -9.80 5.05 -22.54
C ILE A 64 -9.44 6.17 -21.54
N PRO A 65 -8.18 6.62 -21.50
CA PRO A 65 -7.79 7.74 -20.65
C PRO A 65 -8.48 9.03 -21.07
N LEU A 66 -8.84 9.88 -20.10
CA LEU A 66 -9.42 11.20 -20.38
C LEU A 66 -8.50 12.07 -21.24
N SER A 67 -7.18 11.99 -21.02
CA SER A 67 -6.21 12.72 -21.86
C SER A 67 -6.29 12.38 -23.34
N ASP A 68 -6.56 11.12 -23.69
CA ASP A 68 -6.69 10.68 -25.07
C ASP A 68 -7.98 11.21 -25.71
N LEU A 69 -9.07 11.28 -24.93
CA LEU A 69 -10.32 11.92 -25.37
C LEU A 69 -10.12 13.41 -25.66
N LEU A 70 -9.43 14.11 -24.76
CA LEU A 70 -9.12 15.53 -24.92
C LEU A 70 -8.19 15.78 -26.11
N LYS A 71 -7.12 14.97 -26.27
CA LYS A 71 -6.20 15.04 -27.42
C LYS A 71 -6.91 14.78 -28.75
N ALA A 72 -7.91 13.89 -28.76
CA ALA A 72 -8.73 13.63 -29.93
C ALA A 72 -9.79 14.72 -30.21
N GLY A 73 -9.87 15.75 -29.37
CA GLY A 73 -10.76 16.91 -29.54
C GLY A 73 -12.16 16.74 -28.94
N PHE A 74 -12.40 15.68 -28.16
CA PHE A 74 -13.68 15.52 -27.46
C PHE A 74 -13.79 16.49 -26.29
N LYS A 75 -14.99 17.04 -26.10
CA LYS A 75 -15.32 17.96 -25.01
C LYS A 75 -16.42 17.37 -24.13
N PRO A 76 -16.42 17.67 -22.83
CA PRO A 76 -17.46 17.18 -21.93
C PRO A 76 -18.84 17.73 -22.35
N SER A 77 -19.81 16.84 -22.46
CA SER A 77 -21.22 17.18 -22.62
C SER A 77 -21.83 17.63 -21.29
N LYS A 78 -23.03 18.21 -21.32
CA LYS A 78 -23.77 18.60 -20.09
C LYS A 78 -23.98 17.41 -19.13
N ASP A 79 -24.22 16.22 -19.67
CA ASP A 79 -24.32 14.99 -18.89
C ASP A 79 -22.96 14.35 -18.59
N GLY A 80 -21.97 14.61 -19.44
CA GLY A 80 -20.61 14.14 -19.29
C GLY A 80 -19.88 14.74 -18.09
N MET A 81 -20.15 16.00 -17.77
CA MET A 81 -19.65 16.62 -16.53
C MET A 81 -20.15 15.89 -15.26
N LYS A 82 -21.30 15.21 -15.31
CA LYS A 82 -21.81 14.40 -14.19
C LYS A 82 -21.10 13.05 -14.09
N VAL A 83 -20.52 12.54 -15.17
CA VAL A 83 -19.76 11.29 -15.19
C VAL A 83 -18.45 11.44 -14.41
N LEU A 84 -17.78 12.60 -14.53
CA LEU A 84 -16.61 12.95 -13.71
C LEU A 84 -16.95 13.19 -12.23
N LYS A 85 -18.22 13.45 -11.90
CA LYS A 85 -18.68 13.49 -10.50
C LYS A 85 -18.95 12.10 -9.90
N ARG A 86 -18.94 11.04 -10.73
CA ARG A 86 -19.17 9.65 -10.29
C ARG A 86 -17.87 8.86 -10.09
N THR A 87 -16.76 9.27 -10.69
CA THR A 87 -15.44 9.00 -10.11
C THR A 87 -15.43 9.69 -8.76
N GLU A 88 -15.21 8.93 -7.69
CA GLU A 88 -15.40 9.37 -6.31
C GLU A 88 -14.86 10.78 -6.12
N ASP A 89 -15.71 11.67 -5.57
CA ASP A 89 -15.38 13.08 -5.41
C ASP A 89 -14.02 13.17 -4.70
N ILE A 90 -13.16 14.11 -5.11
CA ILE A 90 -11.78 14.22 -4.60
C ILE A 90 -11.78 14.27 -3.07
N ASN A 91 -12.82 14.87 -2.48
CA ASN A 91 -13.03 14.93 -1.04
C ASN A 91 -13.33 13.55 -0.42
N THR A 92 -14.08 12.70 -1.11
CA THR A 92 -14.36 11.32 -0.68
C THR A 92 -13.10 10.46 -0.71
N LEU A 93 -12.27 10.60 -1.75
CA LEU A 93 -10.98 9.92 -1.83
C LEU A 93 -10.03 10.40 -0.74
N ARG A 94 -9.93 11.72 -0.51
CA ARG A 94 -9.16 12.30 0.60
C ARG A 94 -9.60 11.75 1.96
N LEU A 95 -10.90 11.66 2.19
CA LEU A 95 -11.45 11.13 3.44
C LEU A 95 -11.13 9.64 3.63
N ARG A 96 -11.17 8.83 2.57
CA ARG A 96 -10.77 7.42 2.65
C ARG A 96 -9.27 7.28 2.88
N LEU A 97 -8.46 8.11 2.25
CA LEU A 97 -7.01 8.15 2.44
C LEU A 97 -6.66 8.50 3.89
N GLU A 98 -7.32 9.51 4.46
CA GLU A 98 -7.15 9.89 5.87
C GLU A 98 -7.48 8.74 6.82
N LYS A 99 -8.61 8.06 6.61
CA LYS A 99 -8.99 6.86 7.38
C LYS A 99 -7.98 5.72 7.24
N ALA A 100 -7.42 5.52 6.04
CA ALA A 100 -6.40 4.51 5.82
C ALA A 100 -5.11 4.85 6.60
N HIS A 101 -4.69 6.12 6.59
CA HIS A 101 -3.53 6.58 7.38
C HIS A 101 -3.75 6.41 8.89
N GLU A 102 -4.96 6.69 9.39
CA GLU A 102 -5.30 6.42 10.79
C GLU A 102 -5.20 4.94 11.13
N ARG A 103 -5.69 4.06 10.25
CA ARG A 103 -5.59 2.61 10.47
C ARG A 103 -4.15 2.12 10.45
N ILE A 104 -3.31 2.63 9.53
CA ILE A 104 -1.88 2.29 9.46
C ILE A 104 -1.18 2.70 10.76
N ARG A 105 -1.39 3.94 11.23
CA ARG A 105 -0.82 4.39 12.51
C ARG A 105 -1.25 3.51 13.68
N GLY A 106 -2.52 3.12 13.72
CA GLY A 106 -3.02 2.18 14.73
C GLY A 106 -2.32 0.81 14.68
N LEU A 107 -2.16 0.25 13.48
CA LEU A 107 -1.46 -1.02 13.29
C LEU A 107 0.03 -0.92 13.64
N GLU A 108 0.69 0.20 13.36
CA GLU A 108 2.07 0.45 13.75
C GLU A 108 2.22 0.48 15.28
N THR A 109 1.28 1.11 15.99
CA THR A 109 1.27 1.09 17.46
C THR A 109 1.02 -0.31 18.01
N GLU A 110 0.05 -1.06 17.47
CA GLU A 110 -0.22 -2.44 17.86
C GLU A 110 1.01 -3.34 17.65
N LEU A 111 1.72 -3.14 16.53
CA LEU A 111 2.93 -3.91 16.19
C LEU A 111 4.11 -3.55 17.11
N ALA A 112 4.25 -2.29 17.51
CA ALA A 112 5.25 -1.85 18.48
C ALA A 112 4.98 -2.48 19.86
N GLU A 113 3.72 -2.46 20.33
CA GLU A 113 3.33 -3.09 21.59
C GLU A 113 3.55 -4.61 21.58
N ALA A 114 3.20 -5.28 20.48
CA ALA A 114 3.44 -6.72 20.33
C ALA A 114 4.93 -7.07 20.38
N ARG A 115 5.79 -6.25 19.76
CA ARG A 115 7.26 -6.40 19.84
C ARG A 115 7.77 -6.21 21.26
N ASP A 116 7.29 -5.21 21.98
CA ASP A 116 7.69 -4.97 23.37
C ASP A 116 7.27 -6.12 24.29
N GLN A 117 6.06 -6.67 24.09
CA GLN A 117 5.60 -7.84 24.82
C GLN A 117 6.46 -9.07 24.53
N TYR A 118 6.83 -9.29 23.26
CA TYR A 118 7.71 -10.39 22.88
C TYR A 118 9.08 -10.25 23.55
N ASN A 119 9.71 -9.08 23.47
CA ASN A 119 11.01 -8.82 24.08
C ASN A 119 10.99 -9.02 25.61
N ARG A 120 9.91 -8.62 26.29
CA ARG A 120 9.76 -8.86 27.73
C ARG A 120 9.66 -10.35 28.06
N LYS A 121 8.89 -11.11 27.27
CA LYS A 121 8.75 -12.56 27.46
C LYS A 121 10.07 -13.29 27.17
N ASP A 122 10.80 -12.85 26.16
CA ASP A 122 12.10 -13.41 25.80
C ASP A 122 13.12 -13.16 26.92
N ALA A 123 13.22 -11.93 27.43
CA ALA A 123 14.06 -11.59 28.57
C ALA A 123 13.68 -12.37 29.85
N GLN A 124 12.39 -12.60 30.09
CA GLN A 124 11.94 -13.44 31.20
C GLN A 124 12.38 -14.90 31.02
N ALA A 125 12.23 -15.46 29.82
CA ALA A 125 12.66 -16.82 29.52
C ALA A 125 14.18 -16.98 29.70
N GLU A 126 14.98 -16.01 29.24
CA GLU A 126 16.43 -15.98 29.46
C GLU A 126 16.79 -15.92 30.95
N ALA A 127 16.08 -15.09 31.74
CA ALA A 127 16.29 -15.00 33.18
C ALA A 127 15.95 -16.32 33.91
N TYR A 128 14.86 -16.99 33.53
CA TYR A 128 14.52 -18.31 34.06
C TYR A 128 15.58 -19.37 33.70
N LEU A 129 16.08 -19.36 32.46
CA LEU A 129 17.15 -20.26 32.04
C LEU A 129 18.45 -20.02 32.82
N ALA A 130 18.79 -18.76 33.11
CA ALA A 130 19.94 -18.43 33.94
C ALA A 130 19.81 -18.99 35.37
N LEU A 131 18.64 -18.81 36.01
CA LEU A 131 18.36 -19.37 37.35
C LEU A 131 18.47 -20.90 37.39
N ILE A 132 18.00 -21.60 36.36
CA ILE A 132 18.10 -23.06 36.27
C ILE A 132 19.57 -23.48 36.11
N LYS A 133 20.36 -22.77 35.30
CA LYS A 133 21.80 -23.04 35.14
C LYS A 133 22.56 -22.82 36.45
N ASP A 134 22.32 -21.72 37.14
CA ASP A 134 23.01 -21.40 38.39
C ASP A 134 22.65 -22.37 39.52
N SER A 135 21.39 -22.80 39.61
CA SER A 135 20.95 -23.82 40.58
C SER A 135 21.52 -25.21 40.27
N SER A 136 21.67 -25.58 38.98
CA SER A 136 22.32 -26.84 38.58
C SER A 136 23.81 -26.89 38.91
N LEU A 137 24.50 -25.75 38.90
CA LEU A 137 25.92 -25.64 39.28
C LEU A 137 26.12 -25.77 40.80
N LEU A 138 25.15 -25.32 41.61
CA LEU A 138 25.18 -25.48 43.07
C LEU A 138 24.84 -26.91 43.53
N ALA A 139 23.98 -27.63 42.79
CA ALA A 139 23.62 -29.02 43.10
C ALA A 139 24.75 -30.04 42.80
N GLY A 140 25.67 -29.72 41.88
CA GLY A 140 26.85 -30.56 41.60
C GLY A 140 28.02 -30.36 42.57
N GLY A 141 27.93 -29.39 43.50
CA GLY A 141 29.02 -29.02 44.41
C GLY A 141 28.97 -29.65 45.80
N THR A 142 27.91 -30.39 46.15
CA THR A 142 27.73 -30.97 47.50
C THR A 142 27.76 -32.50 47.54
N GLU A 143 28.00 -33.18 46.41
CA GLU A 143 28.25 -34.64 46.35
C GLU A 143 29.75 -35.01 46.48
N THR A 144 30.56 -34.19 47.13
CA THR A 144 31.88 -34.63 47.65
C THR A 144 31.86 -34.63 49.17
N VAL A 145 30.96 -35.43 49.75
CA VAL A 145 31.07 -35.91 51.14
C VAL A 145 31.65 -37.33 51.08
N GLU A 146 32.76 -37.52 51.79
CA GLU A 146 33.23 -38.80 52.32
C GLU A 146 33.50 -39.93 51.34
N ARG A 147 34.73 -39.97 50.78
CA ARG A 147 35.46 -41.22 50.49
C ARG A 147 36.89 -40.88 50.09
N LEU A 148 37.78 -40.81 51.08
CA LEU A 148 39.27 -40.88 51.05
C LEU A 148 39.75 -40.09 52.29
N ALA A 149 40.32 -40.66 53.35
CA ALA A 149 40.91 -41.97 53.54
C ALA A 149 40.82 -42.35 55.03
N ALA A 150 40.44 -43.60 55.26
CA ALA A 150 40.85 -44.37 56.42
C ALA A 150 42.26 -44.91 56.19
#